data_AF-A0A5N9ASI1-F1
#
_entry.id   AF-A0A5N9ASI1-F1
#
_cell.length_a   1.000
_cell.length_b   1.000
_cell.length_c   1.000
_cell.angle_alpha   90.00
_cell.angle_beta   90.00
_cell.angle_gamma   90.00
#
_symmetry.space_group_name_H-M   'P 1'
#
loop_
_entity.id
_entity.type
_entity.pdbx_description
1 polymer ?
#
loop_
_entity_poly.entity_id
_entity_poly.type
_entity_poly.pdbx_seq_one_letter_code
_entity_poly.pdbx_strand_id
1 'polypeptide(L)'
;MVTTEKDPVIVILQLTGGNDYFNTIIPYNDSNYYDNRPGLKIPQEHMLTVDEEFAMHPSMGPMGDIYKKGDMAIIHGVGYANSPRSHF
;
A
#
# COMPACT_ATOMS: atom_id res chain seq x y z
N MET A 1 -34.59 -0.59 28.82
CA MET A 1 -33.56 0.37 28.37
C MET A 1 -32.81 -0.28 27.23
N VAL A 2 -32.77 0.34 26.06
CA VAL A 2 -31.93 -0.12 24.94
C VAL A 2 -30.64 0.67 25.05
N THR A 3 -29.52 -0.01 25.25
CA THR A 3 -28.19 0.61 25.25
C THR A 3 -27.85 0.99 23.81
N THR A 4 -27.65 2.28 23.55
CA THR A 4 -27.28 2.82 22.24
C THR A 4 -25.77 2.77 21.98
N GLU A 5 -24.97 2.41 22.99
CA GLU A 5 -23.53 2.18 22.82
C GLU A 5 -23.28 0.76 22.34
N LYS A 6 -22.54 0.68 21.23
CA LYS A 6 -22.04 -0.56 20.64
C LYS A 6 -20.52 -0.51 20.69
N ASP A 7 -19.90 -1.63 21.07
CA ASP A 7 -18.45 -1.75 21.04
C ASP A 7 -17.89 -1.47 19.64
N PRO A 8 -16.67 -0.89 19.53
CA PRO A 8 -15.99 -0.72 18.26
C PRO A 8 -15.89 -2.05 17.50
N VAL A 9 -16.22 -2.03 16.21
CA VAL A 9 -16.10 -3.20 15.33
C VAL A 9 -14.89 -3.03 14.44
N ILE A 10 -13.98 -4.01 14.46
CA ILE A 10 -12.87 -4.09 13.51
C ILE A 10 -13.31 -4.96 12.34
N VAL A 11 -13.19 -4.44 11.13
CA VAL A 11 -13.40 -5.18 9.89
C VAL A 11 -12.06 -5.44 9.23
N ILE A 12 -11.73 -6.71 8.99
CA ILE A 12 -10.50 -7.11 8.31
C ILE A 12 -10.87 -7.57 6.91
N LEU A 13 -10.31 -6.89 5.90
CA LEU A 13 -10.44 -7.25 4.50
C LEU A 13 -9.12 -7.86 4.02
N GLN A 14 -9.10 -9.18 3.82
CA GLN A 14 -7.99 -9.87 3.19
C GLN A 14 -8.28 -10.06 1.71
N LEU A 15 -7.46 -9.45 0.85
CA LEU A 15 -7.54 -9.63 -0.59
C LEU A 15 -6.62 -10.78 -1.01
N THR A 16 -7.19 -11.83 -1.62
CA THR A 16 -6.42 -12.95 -2.17
C THR A 16 -6.05 -12.67 -3.62
N GLY A 17 -4.77 -12.79 -3.97
CA GLY A 17 -4.27 -12.56 -5.32
C GLY A 17 -2.81 -12.11 -5.30
N GLY A 18 -2.29 -11.74 -6.48
CA GLY A 18 -0.93 -11.19 -6.62
C GLY A 18 -0.94 -9.67 -6.65
N ASN A 19 -1.16 -9.01 -5.51
CA ASN A 19 -0.94 -7.56 -5.46
C ASN A 19 0.55 -7.28 -5.65
N ASP A 20 0.86 -6.52 -6.70
CA ASP A 20 2.20 -6.01 -6.91
C ASP A 20 2.42 -4.80 -6.01
N TYR A 21 2.91 -5.09 -4.81
CA TYR A 21 3.05 -4.10 -3.76
C TYR A 21 3.94 -2.92 -4.17
N PHE A 22 5.04 -3.18 -4.90
CA PHE A 22 5.95 -2.15 -5.39
C PHE A 22 5.33 -1.21 -6.42
N ASN A 23 4.25 -1.63 -7.10
CA ASN A 23 3.48 -0.74 -7.96
C ASN A 23 2.26 -0.14 -7.24
N THR A 24 1.86 -0.67 -6.08
CA THR A 24 0.79 -0.10 -5.26
C THR A 24 1.30 1.10 -4.48
N ILE A 25 2.38 0.92 -3.73
CA ILE A 25 3.13 1.98 -3.05
C ILE A 25 4.59 1.90 -3.54
N ILE A 26 4.96 2.87 -4.35
CA ILE A 26 6.16 2.92 -5.19
C ILE A 26 7.25 3.69 -4.43
N PRO A 27 8.40 3.07 -4.13
CA PRO A 27 9.57 3.78 -3.63
C PRO A 27 10.25 4.52 -4.80
N TYR A 28 9.66 5.63 -5.23
CA TYR A 28 9.96 6.29 -6.51
C TYR A 28 11.35 6.94 -6.57
N ASN A 29 12.01 7.10 -5.43
CA ASN A 29 13.39 7.59 -5.33
C ASN A 29 14.43 6.49 -5.10
N ASP A 30 14.03 5.21 -5.07
CA ASP A 30 14.95 4.07 -4.97
C ASP A 30 15.30 3.52 -6.36
N SER A 31 16.59 3.55 -6.73
CA SER A 31 17.06 3.01 -8.02
C SER A 31 16.75 1.53 -8.18
N ASN A 32 16.69 0.77 -7.07
CA ASN A 32 16.37 -0.65 -7.10
C ASN A 32 14.98 -0.92 -7.70
N TYR A 33 14.01 -0.01 -7.53
CA TYR A 33 12.70 -0.13 -8.16
C TYR A 33 12.83 -0.14 -9.68
N TYR A 34 13.62 0.77 -10.24
CA TYR A 34 13.79 0.91 -11.69
C TYR A 34 14.65 -0.19 -12.29
N ASP A 35 15.76 -0.54 -11.61
CA ASP A 35 16.73 -1.52 -12.08
C ASP A 35 16.15 -2.93 -12.12
N ASN A 36 15.33 -3.29 -11.13
CA ASN A 36 14.75 -4.64 -11.00
C ASN A 36 13.39 -4.79 -11.69
N ARG A 37 12.82 -3.72 -12.26
CA ARG A 37 11.44 -3.74 -12.82
C ARG A 37 11.35 -3.11 -14.21
N PRO A 38 12.22 -3.46 -15.17
CA PRO A 38 12.30 -2.78 -16.47
C PRO A 38 10.99 -2.81 -17.27
N GLY A 39 10.20 -3.89 -17.17
CA GLY A 39 8.91 -4.04 -17.84
C GLY A 39 7.67 -3.73 -16.98
N LEU A 40 7.86 -3.42 -15.69
CA LEU A 40 6.75 -3.20 -14.75
C LEU A 40 6.77 -1.83 -14.08
N LYS A 41 7.87 -1.07 -14.23
CA LYS A 41 7.99 0.27 -13.66
C LYS A 41 6.90 1.20 -14.19
N ILE A 42 6.38 2.03 -13.30
CA ILE A 42 5.48 3.11 -13.64
C ILE A 42 6.32 4.37 -13.89
N PRO A 43 6.07 5.14 -14.96
CA PRO A 43 6.72 6.44 -15.16
C PRO A 43 6.37 7.42 -14.03
N GLN A 44 7.35 8.18 -13.53
CA GLN A 44 7.19 9.06 -12.36
C GLN A 44 6.09 10.10 -12.55
N GLU A 45 5.93 10.62 -13.77
CA GLU A 45 4.90 11.59 -14.15
C GLU A 45 3.46 11.11 -14.00
N HIS A 46 3.25 9.79 -13.90
CA HIS A 46 1.93 9.19 -13.68
C HIS A 46 1.65 8.87 -12.21
N MET A 47 2.69 8.85 -11.38
CA MET A 47 2.56 8.45 -9.98
C MET A 47 1.87 9.53 -9.15
N LEU A 48 1.19 9.10 -8.08
CA LEU A 48 0.58 10.00 -7.11
C LEU A 48 1.51 10.14 -5.91
N THR A 49 2.38 11.15 -5.91
CA THR A 49 3.37 11.37 -4.83
C THR A 49 2.69 11.47 -3.46
N VAL A 50 3.20 10.71 -2.50
CA VAL A 50 2.74 10.68 -1.10
C VAL A 50 3.62 11.58 -0.25
N ASP A 51 4.93 11.38 -0.35
CA ASP A 51 5.97 12.12 0.36
C ASP A 51 7.29 12.10 -0.44
N GLU A 52 8.42 12.35 0.21
CA GLU A 52 9.75 12.39 -0.41
C GLU A 52 10.30 11.01 -0.81
N GLU A 53 9.71 9.91 -0.32
CA GLU A 53 10.21 8.55 -0.57
C GLU A 53 9.22 7.71 -1.39
N PHE A 54 7.92 7.94 -1.20
CA PHE A 54 6.85 7.10 -1.73
C PHE A 54 5.87 7.85 -2.64
N ALA A 55 5.34 7.11 -3.61
CA ALA A 55 4.22 7.50 -4.44
C ALA A 55 3.22 6.34 -4.55
N MET A 56 1.95 6.60 -4.89
CA MET A 56 0.97 5.55 -5.14
C MET A 56 0.79 5.29 -6.63
N HIS A 57 0.28 4.10 -6.95
CA HIS A 57 -0.23 3.77 -8.29
C HIS A 57 -1.19 4.88 -8.80
N PRO A 58 -1.20 5.20 -10.11
CA PRO A 58 -2.13 6.19 -10.69
C PRO A 58 -3.61 5.92 -10.37
N SER A 59 -3.99 4.64 -10.29
CA SER A 59 -5.36 4.20 -9.95
C SER A 59 -5.74 4.36 -8.48
N MET A 60 -4.80 4.72 -7.60
CA MET A 60 -5.03 4.87 -6.16
C MET A 60 -5.57 6.25 -5.77
N GLY A 61 -5.99 7.08 -6.72
CA GLY A 61 -6.52 8.44 -6.47
C GLY A 61 -7.45 8.54 -5.26
N PRO A 62 -8.54 7.75 -5.18
CA PRO A 62 -9.46 7.78 -4.04
C PRO A 62 -8.79 7.45 -2.69
N MET A 63 -7.83 6.52 -2.68
CA MET A 63 -7.09 6.15 -1.46
C MET A 63 -6.09 7.22 -1.06
N GLY A 64 -5.48 7.91 -2.03
CA GLY A 64 -4.65 9.08 -1.79
C GLY A 64 -5.41 10.22 -1.10
N ASP A 65 -6.68 10.42 -1.45
CA ASP A 65 -7.54 11.42 -0.78
C ASP A 65 -7.84 11.06 0.68
N ILE A 66 -8.02 9.78 1.00
CA ILE A 66 -8.22 9.30 2.38
C ILE A 66 -6.92 9.45 3.17
N TYR A 67 -5.78 9.09 2.57
CA TYR A 67 -4.46 9.26 3.19
C TYR A 67 -4.17 10.71 3.55
N LYS A 68 -4.41 11.65 2.63
CA LYS A 68 -4.21 13.10 2.86
C LYS A 68 -5.08 13.66 4.00
N LYS A 69 -6.22 13.04 4.29
CA LYS A 69 -7.08 13.42 5.43
C LYS A 69 -6.57 12.89 6.78
N GLY A 70 -5.61 11.97 6.77
CA GLY A 70 -5.12 11.28 7.98
C GLY A 70 -5.94 10.06 8.37
N ASP A 71 -6.90 9.64 7.54
CA ASP A 71 -7.83 8.54 7.82
C ASP A 71 -7.32 7.18 7.31
N MET A 72 -6.09 7.12 6.78
CA MET A 72 -5.46 5.91 6.28
C MET A 72 -3.99 5.86 6.70
N ALA A 73 -3.55 4.68 7.15
CA ALA A 73 -2.14 4.38 7.39
C ALA A 73 -1.65 3.34 6.39
N ILE A 74 -0.39 3.47 5.99
CA ILE A 74 0.29 2.50 5.13
C ILE A 74 1.41 1.87 5.96
N ILE A 75 1.40 0.54 6.07
CA ILE A 75 2.38 -0.20 6.88
C ILE A 75 3.25 -1.01 5.93
N HIS A 76 4.51 -0.61 5.83
CA HIS A 76 5.52 -1.24 4.97
C HIS A 76 6.34 -2.29 5.74
N GLY A 77 6.99 -3.19 4.99
CA GLY A 77 7.99 -4.11 5.56
C GLY A 77 7.41 -5.12 6.57
N VAL A 78 6.12 -5.46 6.45
CA VAL A 78 5.47 -6.41 7.34
C VAL A 78 6.00 -7.82 7.07
N GLY A 79 6.53 -8.47 8.09
CA GLY A 79 7.05 -9.82 8.03
C GLY A 79 7.35 -10.36 9.43
N TYR A 80 7.78 -11.62 9.50
CA TYR A 80 8.18 -12.27 10.74
C TYR A 80 9.49 -13.04 10.56
N ALA A 81 10.23 -13.22 11.66
CA ALA A 81 11.50 -13.92 11.65
C ALA A 81 11.34 -15.36 11.14
N ASN A 82 12.27 -15.81 10.31
CA ASN A 82 12.28 -17.15 9.71
C ASN A 82 11.00 -17.49 8.91
N SER A 83 10.35 -16.49 8.31
CA SER A 83 9.20 -16.73 7.43
C SER A 83 9.59 -17.72 6.32
N PRO A 84 8.86 -18.84 6.15
CA PRO A 84 9.05 -19.71 5.00
C PRO A 84 8.81 -18.87 3.75
N ARG A 85 9.65 -19.08 2.73
CA ARG A 85 9.45 -18.48 1.39
C ARG A 85 8.39 -19.23 0.59
N SER A 86 7.58 -20.05 1.28
CA SER A 86 6.49 -20.78 0.67
C SER A 86 5.36 -19.80 0.39
N HIS A 87 4.86 -19.87 -0.84
CA HIS A 87 3.66 -19.16 -1.24
C HIS A 87 2.37 -19.92 -0.83
N PHE A 88 2.54 -21.01 -0.06
CA PHE A 88 1.53 -21.98 0.40
C PHE A 88 1.76 -22.35 1.87
#